data_AF-A0A2V9KCQ2-F1
#
_entry.id   AF-A0A2V9KCQ2-F1
#
_cell.length_a   1.000
_cell.length_b   1.000
_cell.length_c   1.000
_cell.angle_alpha   90.00
_cell.angle_beta   90.00
_cell.angle_gamma   90.00
#
_symmetry.space_group_name_H-M   'P 1'
#
loop_
_entity.id
_entity.type
_entity.pdbx_description
1 polymer ?
#
loop_
_entity_poly.entity_id
_entity_poly.type
_entity_poly.pdbx_seq_one_letter_code
_entity_poly.pdbx_strand_id
1 'polypeptide(L)'
;MARPRNSSALDFREYLTTITEELKARIEQQRLATLALLNERGGESPSIAYCPLVDCRPNQRLREAIRQAVEVLDDTRRSFKSRQLEELRRRLEAALVEHGE
;
A
#
# COMPACT_ATOMS: atom_id res chain seq x y z
N MET A 1 10.58 23.12 39.92
CA MET A 1 9.74 22.85 38.74
C MET A 1 9.75 21.35 38.48
N ALA A 2 8.68 20.65 38.84
CA ALA A 2 8.58 19.20 38.70
C ALA A 2 8.08 18.85 37.28
N ARG A 3 8.83 18.01 36.56
CA ARG A 3 8.33 17.34 35.36
C ARG A 3 7.34 16.26 35.78
N PRO A 4 6.09 16.23 35.29
CA PRO A 4 5.25 15.07 35.50
C PRO A 4 5.75 13.95 34.57
N ARG A 5 6.34 12.91 35.17
CA ARG A 5 6.43 11.58 34.55
C ARG A 5 5.09 10.89 34.81
N ASN A 6 4.11 11.10 33.93
CA ASN A 6 2.94 10.22 33.90
C ASN A 6 3.20 9.12 32.89
N SER A 7 3.85 8.04 33.35
CA SER A 7 3.70 6.73 32.73
C SER A 7 2.49 6.07 33.40
N SER A 8 1.28 6.48 33.03
CA SER A 8 0.11 5.65 33.27
C SER A 8 0.27 4.41 32.40
N ALA A 9 0.25 3.23 33.00
CA ALA A 9 0.22 1.99 32.26
C ALA A 9 -1.11 1.96 31.48
N LEU A 10 -1.06 2.39 30.22
CA LEU A 10 -2.17 2.25 29.29
C LEU A 10 -2.31 0.77 28.96
N ASP A 11 -3.54 0.29 28.84
CA ASP A 11 -3.71 -1.01 28.21
C ASP A 11 -3.25 -0.94 26.74
N PHE A 12 -2.99 -2.10 26.14
CA PHE A 12 -2.44 -2.14 24.78
C PHE A 12 -3.36 -1.47 23.74
N ARG A 13 -4.68 -1.56 23.91
CA ARG A 13 -5.65 -0.92 23.02
C ARG A 13 -5.59 0.60 23.18
N GLU A 14 -5.61 1.10 24.41
CA GLU A 14 -5.47 2.52 24.72
C GLU A 14 -4.15 3.09 24.19
N TYR A 15 -3.04 2.36 24.35
CA TYR A 15 -1.75 2.73 23.79
C TYR A 15 -1.80 2.83 22.27
N LEU A 16 -2.32 1.81 21.59
CA LEU A 16 -2.44 1.80 20.12
C LEU A 16 -3.34 2.92 19.61
N THR A 17 -4.47 3.15 20.25
CA THR A 17 -5.38 4.25 19.90
C THR A 17 -4.68 5.59 20.09
N THR A 18 -4.02 5.79 21.23
CA THR A 18 -3.32 7.04 21.53
C THR A 18 -2.19 7.32 20.53
N ILE A 19 -1.33 6.35 20.27
CA ILE A 19 -0.20 6.56 19.35
C ILE A 19 -0.67 6.77 17.91
N THR A 20 -1.76 6.12 17.50
CA THR A 20 -2.33 6.27 16.15
C THR A 20 -2.96 7.64 15.97
N GLU A 21 -3.71 8.14 16.95
CA GLU A 21 -4.25 9.50 16.92
C GLU A 21 -3.13 10.56 16.95
N GLU A 22 -2.07 10.32 17.73
CA GLU A 22 -0.91 11.21 17.73
C GLU A 22 -0.20 11.25 16.36
N LEU A 23 -0.01 10.08 15.74
CA LEU A 23 0.57 9.99 14.39
C LEU A 23 -0.30 10.73 13.36
N LYS A 24 -1.62 10.55 13.42
CA LYS A 24 -2.56 11.24 12.54
C LYS A 24 -2.46 12.76 12.70
N ALA A 25 -2.41 13.26 13.94
CA ALA A 25 -2.25 14.69 14.21
C ALA A 25 -0.93 15.24 13.64
N ARG A 26 0.18 14.51 13.80
CA ARG A 26 1.49 14.89 13.27
C ARG A 26 1.52 14.90 11.75
N ILE A 27 0.93 13.90 11.09
CA ILE A 27 0.79 13.83 9.63
C ILE A 27 -0.01 15.04 9.13
N GLU A 28 -1.13 15.35 9.78
CA GLU A 28 -1.97 16.48 9.39
C GLU A 28 -1.25 17.81 9.56
N GLN A 29 -0.52 17.99 10.66
CA GLN A 29 0.31 19.18 10.86
C GLN A 29 1.36 19.34 9.76
N GLN A 30 2.06 18.26 9.41
CA GLN A 30 3.06 18.29 8.34
C GLN A 30 2.43 18.60 6.98
N ARG A 31 1.24 18.04 6.70
CA ARG A 31 0.47 18.33 5.48
C ARG A 31 0.15 19.82 5.38
N LEU A 32 -0.40 20.41 6.44
CA LEU A 32 -0.75 21.83 6.46
C LEU A 32 0.46 22.75 6.29
N ALA A 33 1.57 22.46 7.00
CA ALA A 33 2.80 23.23 6.85
C ALA A 33 3.37 23.16 5.43
N THR A 34 3.34 21.97 4.81
CA THR A 34 3.81 21.77 3.43
C THR A 34 2.92 22.54 2.44
N LEU A 35 1.61 22.51 2.63
CA LEU A 35 0.67 23.27 1.78
C LEU A 35 0.86 24.79 1.92
N ALA A 36 1.11 25.29 3.12
CA ALA A 36 1.40 26.70 3.33
C ALA A 36 2.66 27.13 2.54
N LEU A 37 3.74 26.36 2.63
CA LEU A 37 4.98 26.62 1.89
C LEU A 37 4.80 26.55 0.36
N LEU A 38 3.94 25.65 -0.12
CA LEU A 38 3.62 25.55 -1.56
C LEU A 38 2.84 26.78 -2.05
N ASN A 39 1.85 27.23 -1.27
CA ASN A 39 1.06 28.43 -1.59
C ASN A 39 1.94 29.68 -1.62
N GLU A 40 2.89 29.81 -0.69
CA GLU A 40 3.85 30.92 -0.65
C GLU A 40 4.81 30.93 -1.86
N ARG A 41 5.13 29.77 -2.43
CA ARG A 41 6.02 29.66 -3.60
C ARG A 41 5.38 30.02 -4.94
N GLY A 42 4.05 30.24 -4.98
CA GLY A 42 3.35 30.75 -6.17
C GLY A 42 3.48 29.91 -7.44
N GLY A 43 3.88 28.64 -7.34
CA GLY A 43 4.11 27.77 -8.50
C GLY A 43 2.86 27.00 -8.90
N GLU A 44 2.59 26.92 -10.20
CA GLU A 44 1.69 25.89 -10.75
C GLU A 44 2.18 24.52 -10.28
N SER A 45 1.33 23.83 -9.51
CA SER A 45 1.65 22.49 -9.06
C SER A 45 1.50 21.53 -10.23
N PRO A 46 2.53 20.72 -10.56
CA PRO A 46 2.38 19.70 -11.59
C PRO A 46 1.26 18.74 -11.18
N SER A 47 0.39 18.39 -12.12
CA SER A 47 -0.62 17.36 -11.91
C SER A 47 0.06 16.00 -11.74
N ILE A 48 0.24 15.58 -10.50
CA ILE A 48 0.75 14.25 -10.17
C ILE A 48 -0.44 13.30 -10.12
N ALA A 49 -0.36 12.20 -10.87
CA ALA A 49 -1.37 11.15 -10.82
C ALA A 49 -1.45 10.57 -9.40
N TYR A 50 -2.63 10.65 -8.79
CA TYR A 50 -2.87 10.09 -7.47
C TYR A 50 -2.61 8.58 -7.50
N CYS A 51 -1.78 8.14 -6.57
CA CYS A 51 -1.22 6.80 -6.55
C CYS A 51 -1.29 6.30 -5.11
N PRO A 52 -2.47 5.81 -4.67
CA PRO A 52 -2.58 5.28 -3.32
C PRO A 52 -1.66 4.07 -3.18
N LEU A 53 -1.17 3.85 -1.97
CA LEU A 53 -0.19 2.81 -1.59
C LEU A 53 -0.53 1.40 -2.13
N VAL A 54 -1.80 1.12 -2.45
CA VAL A 54 -2.28 -0.18 -2.91
C VAL A 54 -2.51 -0.23 -4.43
N ASP A 55 -3.05 0.82 -5.06
CA ASP A 55 -3.43 0.85 -6.48
C ASP A 55 -2.51 1.67 -7.38
N CYS A 56 -1.21 1.66 -7.08
CA CYS A 56 -0.22 2.31 -7.92
C CYS A 56 -0.12 1.68 -9.32
N ARG A 57 0.21 2.48 -10.35
CA ARG A 57 0.48 2.00 -11.71
C ARG A 57 1.48 0.83 -11.74
N PRO A 58 2.58 0.80 -10.95
CA PRO A 58 3.44 -0.38 -10.81
C PRO A 58 2.71 -1.65 -10.34
N ASN A 59 1.87 -1.57 -9.30
CA ASN A 59 1.08 -2.71 -8.81
C ASN A 59 0.07 -3.17 -9.86
N GLN A 60 -0.58 -2.24 -10.56
CA GLN A 60 -1.48 -2.58 -11.67
C GLN A 60 -0.75 -3.32 -12.80
N ARG A 61 0.44 -2.86 -13.19
CA ARG A 61 1.28 -3.52 -14.20
C ARG A 61 1.74 -4.90 -13.75
N LEU A 62 2.06 -5.07 -12.47
CA LEU A 62 2.44 -6.36 -11.91
C LEU A 62 1.25 -7.35 -11.92
N ARG A 63 0.09 -6.91 -11.41
CA ARG A 63 -1.16 -7.72 -11.45
C ARG A 63 -1.48 -8.14 -12.89
N GLU A 64 -1.36 -7.22 -13.84
CA GLU A 64 -1.62 -7.51 -15.25
C GLU A 64 -0.62 -8.51 -15.84
N ALA A 65 0.68 -8.35 -15.55
CA ALA A 65 1.70 -9.31 -16.00
C ALA A 65 1.48 -10.71 -15.41
N ILE A 66 1.04 -10.81 -14.15
CA ILE A 66 0.72 -12.08 -13.51
C ILE A 66 -0.52 -12.73 -14.17
N ARG A 67 -1.57 -11.95 -14.48
CA ARG A 67 -2.74 -12.47 -15.21
C ARG A 67 -2.36 -13.02 -16.58
N GLN A 68 -1.56 -12.28 -17.34
CA GLN A 68 -1.07 -12.72 -18.66
C GLN A 68 -0.23 -14.00 -18.55
N ALA A 69 0.61 -14.11 -17.51
CA ALA A 69 1.35 -15.34 -17.26
C ALA A 69 0.43 -16.52 -16.94
N VAL A 70 -0.63 -16.33 -16.14
CA VAL A 70 -1.63 -17.37 -15.87
C VAL A 70 -2.33 -17.82 -17.14
N GLU A 71 -2.75 -16.89 -18.00
CA GLU A 71 -3.41 -17.20 -19.28
C GLU A 71 -2.52 -18.02 -20.21
N VAL A 72 -1.26 -17.61 -20.39
CA VAL A 72 -0.27 -18.37 -21.17
C VAL A 72 -0.01 -19.75 -20.55
N LEU A 73 0.02 -19.86 -19.22
CA LEU A 73 0.18 -21.15 -18.53
C LEU A 73 -1.03 -22.07 -18.74
N ASP A 74 -2.24 -21.53 -18.79
CA ASP A 74 -3.44 -22.31 -19.08
C ASP A 74 -3.47 -22.82 -20.52
N ASP A 75 -3.11 -21.97 -21.48
CA ASP A 75 -3.03 -22.35 -22.89
C ASP A 75 -1.91 -23.35 -23.17
N THR A 76 -0.75 -23.18 -22.51
CA THR A 76 0.34 -24.15 -22.60
C THR A 76 0.01 -25.45 -21.88
N ARG A 77 -0.74 -25.43 -20.76
CA ARG A 77 -1.21 -26.65 -20.07
C ARG A 77 -2.18 -27.46 -20.93
N ARG A 78 -3.06 -26.80 -21.68
CA ARG A 78 -3.95 -27.46 -22.65
C ARG A 78 -3.16 -28.21 -23.72
N SER A 79 -2.01 -27.67 -24.11
CA SER A 79 -1.12 -28.24 -25.12
C SER A 79 -0.12 -29.27 -24.56
N PHE A 80 0.30 -29.09 -23.30
CA PHE A 80 1.29 -29.91 -22.61
C PHE A 80 0.86 -30.17 -21.16
N LYS A 81 0.56 -31.42 -20.81
CA LYS A 81 0.13 -31.83 -19.46
C LYS A 81 1.28 -31.83 -18.44
N SER A 82 1.90 -30.67 -18.19
CA SER A 82 2.96 -30.52 -17.20
C SER A 82 2.40 -30.20 -15.82
N ARG A 83 2.78 -31.03 -14.82
CA ARG A 83 2.44 -30.80 -13.41
C ARG A 83 3.09 -29.52 -12.85
N GLN A 84 4.29 -29.18 -13.33
CA GLN A 84 5.02 -27.99 -12.89
C GLN A 84 4.34 -26.69 -13.36
N LEU A 85 3.76 -26.69 -14.57
CA LEU A 85 3.02 -25.52 -15.09
C LEU A 85 1.73 -25.30 -14.31
N GLU A 86 1.02 -26.37 -13.95
CA GLU A 86 -0.19 -26.28 -13.12
C GLU A 86 0.11 -25.73 -11.72
N GLU A 87 1.23 -26.14 -11.12
CA GLU A 87 1.64 -25.61 -9.82
C GLU A 87 2.01 -24.12 -9.90
N LEU A 88 2.74 -23.72 -10.95
CA LEU A 88 3.09 -22.32 -11.17
C LEU A 88 1.84 -21.45 -11.37
N ARG A 89 0.86 -21.92 -12.16
CA ARG A 89 -0.42 -21.25 -12.38
C ARG A 89 -1.14 -20.94 -11.06
N ARG A 90 -1.30 -21.96 -10.20
CA ARG A 90 -1.98 -21.81 -8.90
C ARG A 90 -1.28 -20.81 -7.98
N ARG A 91 0.06 -20.81 -7.96
CA ARG A 91 0.84 -19.83 -7.16
C ARG A 91 0.61 -18.40 -7.64
N LEU A 92 0.55 -18.20 -8.95
CA LEU A 92 0.29 -16.89 -9.56
C LEU A 92 -1.15 -16.41 -9.31
N GLU A 93 -2.14 -17.31 -9.36
CA GLU A 93 -3.53 -17.01 -8.98
C GLU A 93 -3.65 -16.60 -7.51
N ALA A 94 -2.98 -17.33 -6.60
CA ALA A 94 -2.97 -17.00 -5.18
C ALA A 94 -2.36 -15.60 -4.93
N ALA A 95 -1.25 -15.28 -5.59
CA ALA A 95 -0.60 -13.97 -5.48
C ALA A 95 -1.51 -12.81 -5.94
N LEU A 96 -2.41 -13.04 -6.90
CA LEU A 96 -3.39 -12.03 -7.31
C LEU A 96 -4.46 -11.78 -6.24
N VAL A 97 -4.87 -12.81 -5.50
CA VAL A 97 -5.86 -12.70 -4.41
C VAL A 97 -5.25 -12.01 -3.19
N GLU A 98 -4.02 -12.38 -2.81
CA GLU A 98 -3.31 -11.79 -1.66
C GLU A 98 -2.99 -10.30 -1.83
N HIS A 99 -2.87 -9.84 -3.08
CA HIS A 99 -2.56 -8.45 -3.42
C HIS A 99 -3.72 -7.72 -4.08
N GLY A 100 -4.96 -8.21 -3.97
CA GLY A 100 -6.13 -7.65 -4.63
C GLY A 100 -7.35 -7.50 -3.71
N GLU A 101 -7.31 -6.50 -2.83
CA GLU A 101 -8.48 -5.79 -2.26
C GLU A 101 -8.18 -4.28 -2.22
#